data_AF-A0AAW0N162-F1
#
_entry.id   AF-A0AAW0N162-F1
#
_cell.length_a   1.000
_cell.length_b   1.000
_cell.length_c   1.000
_cell.angle_alpha   90.00
_cell.angle_beta   90.00
_cell.angle_gamma   90.00
#
_symmetry.space_group_name_H-M   'P 1'
#
loop_
_entity.id
_entity.type
_entity.pdbx_description
1 polymer ?
#
loop_
_entity_poly.entity_id
_entity_poly.type
_entity_poly.pdbx_seq_one_letter_code
_entity_poly.pdbx_strand_id
1 'polypeptide(L)'
;MDENQTPLVESLIIWLQTFSLSAPCKTVEELTTGAAISQALHQIDPSWFNDAWLSRIKTDVEDNWRLKMNNLKKILQMMVDYYNEALAHDISSFPLPDLTLVAERSDSVQLGRLLQLVLGCAVKCEHKQDYIQTIMTLEESVQHVVMTAIQELMPPFGTELSGDVEQQLKKALEDLSEVSTEKEALAQRCQELDMQVAILQEERNSLLAENDVLTDRTNQLDSFDDPSTASGKKHSLLQQQLEAIQEENFRLEAAKDDYRIHCEELEKQLIEVQHRNDELTGLAEESRALKDELECSGTALTVW
;
A
#
# COMPACT_ATOMS: atom_id res chain seq x y z
N MET A 1 -38.19 -0.42 -50.04
CA MET A 1 -38.93 0.46 -49.12
C MET A 1 -39.27 -0.43 -47.95
N ASP A 2 -38.64 -0.20 -46.80
CA ASP A 2 -38.88 -1.03 -45.61
C ASP A 2 -40.29 -0.74 -45.08
N GLU A 3 -41.18 -1.74 -45.15
CA GLU A 3 -42.58 -1.65 -44.71
C GLU A 3 -42.74 -1.32 -43.21
N ASN A 4 -41.66 -1.44 -42.42
CA ASN A 4 -41.65 -1.16 -40.98
C ASN A 4 -41.33 0.31 -40.60
N GLN A 5 -40.98 1.20 -41.53
CA GLN A 5 -40.56 2.57 -41.17
C GLN A 5 -41.71 3.59 -41.13
N THR A 6 -42.81 3.35 -41.86
CA THR A 6 -44.04 4.15 -41.77
C THR A 6 -44.74 4.06 -40.40
N PRO A 7 -44.89 2.89 -39.75
CA PRO A 7 -45.51 2.82 -38.43
C PRO A 7 -44.67 3.50 -37.33
N LEU A 8 -43.35 3.65 -37.53
CA LEU A 8 -42.46 4.35 -36.61
C LEU A 8 -42.86 5.82 -36.47
N VAL A 9 -42.95 6.55 -37.59
CA VAL A 9 -43.25 7.99 -37.54
C VAL A 9 -44.64 8.27 -36.99
N GLU A 10 -45.63 7.44 -37.31
CA GLU A 10 -47.01 7.59 -36.83
C GLU A 10 -47.09 7.35 -35.31
N SER A 11 -46.42 6.30 -34.81
CA SER A 11 -46.37 5.99 -33.38
C SER A 11 -45.64 7.08 -32.59
N LEU A 12 -44.53 7.60 -33.14
CA LEU A 12 -43.78 8.69 -32.51
C LEU A 12 -44.53 10.02 -32.55
N ILE A 13 -45.35 10.26 -33.57
CA ILE A 13 -46.28 11.41 -33.61
C ILE A 13 -47.32 11.30 -32.48
N ILE A 14 -47.91 10.12 -32.27
CA ILE A 14 -48.86 9.89 -31.16
C ILE A 14 -48.19 10.15 -29.81
N TRP A 15 -46.96 9.66 -29.63
CA TRP A 15 -46.18 9.96 -28.42
C TRP A 15 -45.91 11.46 -28.27
N LEU A 16 -45.50 12.16 -29.34
CA LEU A 16 -45.21 13.59 -29.30
C LEU A 16 -46.46 14.43 -28.96
N GLN A 17 -47.65 13.97 -29.34
CA GLN A 17 -48.93 14.62 -29.00
C GLN A 17 -49.27 14.56 -27.51
N THR A 18 -48.58 13.73 -26.73
CA THR A 18 -48.72 13.74 -25.25
C THR A 18 -48.15 15.01 -24.64
N PHE A 19 -47.25 15.71 -25.34
CA PHE A 19 -46.74 17.00 -24.92
C PHE A 19 -47.79 18.10 -25.17
N SER A 20 -47.92 19.02 -24.22
CA SER A 20 -48.79 20.19 -24.38
C SER A 20 -48.06 21.25 -25.22
N LEU A 21 -47.98 21.03 -26.54
CA LEU A 21 -47.27 21.89 -27.49
C LEU A 21 -48.19 23.00 -28.04
N SER A 22 -47.60 24.17 -28.30
CA SER A 22 -48.33 25.27 -28.96
C SER A 22 -48.34 25.13 -30.48
N ALA A 23 -47.35 24.45 -31.05
CA ALA A 23 -47.27 24.19 -32.49
C ALA A 23 -48.04 22.91 -32.85
N PRO A 24 -48.65 22.86 -34.06
CA PRO A 24 -49.37 21.67 -34.51
C PRO A 24 -48.41 20.49 -34.75
N CYS A 25 -48.84 19.28 -34.39
CA CYS A 25 -48.02 18.06 -34.40
C CYS A 25 -48.83 16.80 -34.78
N LYS A 26 -49.85 16.94 -35.63
CA LYS A 26 -50.74 15.86 -36.04
C LYS A 26 -50.29 15.12 -37.28
N THR A 27 -49.58 15.81 -38.17
CA THR A 27 -49.14 15.25 -39.44
C THR A 27 -47.63 15.41 -39.61
N VAL A 28 -47.06 14.58 -40.50
CA VAL A 28 -45.64 14.65 -40.90
C VAL A 28 -45.29 16.07 -41.39
N GLU A 29 -46.17 16.67 -42.18
CA GLU A 29 -45.98 18.00 -42.78
C GLU A 29 -45.87 19.11 -41.74
N GLU A 30 -46.71 19.08 -40.70
CA GLU A 30 -46.68 20.06 -39.61
C GLU A 30 -45.36 20.04 -38.84
N LEU A 31 -44.78 18.84 -38.66
CA LEU A 31 -43.51 18.64 -37.97
C LEU A 31 -42.29 19.06 -38.77
N THR A 32 -42.37 19.13 -40.11
CA THR A 32 -41.25 19.57 -40.97
C THR A 32 -40.77 21.00 -40.67
N THR A 33 -41.61 21.82 -40.04
CA THR A 33 -41.24 23.18 -39.59
C THR A 33 -40.20 23.20 -38.48
N GLY A 34 -40.08 22.10 -37.73
CA GLY A 34 -39.24 21.97 -36.53
C GLY A 34 -39.80 22.66 -35.29
N ALA A 35 -40.90 23.41 -35.39
CA ALA A 35 -41.44 24.19 -34.27
C ALA A 35 -41.91 23.29 -33.11
N ALA A 36 -42.76 22.30 -33.41
CA ALA A 36 -43.24 21.35 -32.40
C ALA A 36 -42.10 20.53 -31.77
N ILE A 37 -41.15 20.07 -32.59
CA ILE A 37 -39.98 19.32 -32.12
C ILE A 37 -39.14 20.17 -31.15
N SER A 38 -38.88 21.42 -31.50
CA SER A 38 -38.12 22.32 -30.63
C SER A 38 -38.81 22.61 -29.30
N GLN A 39 -40.14 22.74 -29.31
CA GLN A 39 -40.94 22.92 -28.09
C GLN A 39 -40.92 21.66 -27.21
N ALA A 40 -40.99 20.47 -27.81
CA ALA A 40 -40.89 19.22 -27.07
C ALA A 40 -39.51 19.06 -26.42
N LEU A 41 -38.42 19.36 -27.15
CA LEU A 41 -37.06 19.34 -26.58
C LEU A 41 -36.90 20.33 -25.43
N HIS A 42 -37.48 21.53 -25.54
CA HIS A 42 -37.51 22.50 -24.44
C HIS A 42 -38.25 21.97 -23.21
N GLN A 43 -39.34 21.21 -23.37
CA GLN A 43 -40.03 20.56 -22.24
C GLN A 43 -39.22 19.39 -21.65
N ILE A 44 -38.48 18.65 -22.49
CA ILE A 44 -37.63 17.52 -22.07
C ILE A 44 -36.54 17.98 -21.11
N ASP A 45 -35.80 19.02 -21.48
CA ASP A 45 -34.77 19.61 -20.63
C ASP A 45 -34.66 21.12 -20.87
N PRO A 46 -35.38 21.94 -20.08
CA PRO A 46 -35.34 23.39 -20.20
C PRO A 46 -33.96 24.00 -19.89
N SER A 47 -33.10 23.28 -19.16
CA SER A 47 -31.76 23.75 -18.80
C SER A 47 -30.83 23.76 -20.01
N TRP A 48 -30.93 22.71 -20.84
CA TRP A 48 -30.15 22.58 -22.07
C TRP A 48 -30.83 23.29 -23.25
N PHE A 49 -32.08 22.94 -23.51
CA PHE A 49 -32.88 23.47 -24.62
C PHE A 49 -33.58 24.78 -24.23
N ASN A 50 -32.83 25.75 -23.69
CA ASN A 50 -33.38 26.97 -23.08
C ASN A 50 -34.12 27.93 -24.05
N ASP A 51 -34.78 28.95 -23.48
CA ASP A 51 -35.53 29.97 -24.24
C ASP A 51 -34.69 30.71 -25.28
N ALA A 52 -33.40 30.94 -24.99
CA ALA A 52 -32.50 31.62 -25.91
C ALA A 52 -32.22 30.77 -27.15
N TRP A 53 -32.15 29.45 -27.03
CA TRP A 53 -32.10 28.55 -28.16
C TRP A 53 -33.44 28.46 -28.89
N LEU A 54 -34.54 28.27 -28.15
CA LEU A 54 -35.88 28.12 -28.73
C LEU A 54 -36.28 29.34 -29.57
N SER A 55 -35.94 30.56 -29.12
CA SER A 55 -36.18 31.80 -29.87
C SER A 55 -35.45 31.90 -31.22
N ARG A 56 -34.42 31.07 -31.46
CA ARG A 56 -33.70 31.00 -32.74
C ARG A 56 -34.42 30.16 -33.78
N ILE A 57 -35.41 29.37 -33.38
CA ILE A 57 -36.24 28.55 -34.27
C ILE A 57 -37.37 29.43 -34.79
N LYS A 58 -37.44 29.60 -36.12
CA LYS A 58 -38.49 30.39 -36.73
C LYS A 58 -39.79 29.58 -36.76
N THR A 59 -40.90 30.15 -36.32
CA THR A 59 -42.21 29.48 -36.36
C THR A 59 -43.00 29.86 -37.63
N ASP A 60 -42.77 31.04 -38.18
CA ASP A 60 -43.39 31.53 -39.41
C ASP A 60 -42.56 31.13 -40.64
N VAL A 61 -42.67 29.85 -41.02
CA VAL A 61 -41.82 29.19 -42.02
C VAL A 61 -42.61 28.80 -43.27
N GLU A 62 -43.93 28.72 -43.16
CA GLU A 62 -44.87 28.23 -44.19
C GLU A 62 -44.28 27.05 -44.99
N ASP A 63 -44.32 27.09 -46.32
CA ASP A 63 -43.77 26.06 -47.22
C ASP A 63 -42.33 26.35 -47.68
N ASN A 64 -41.62 27.27 -47.02
CA ASN A 64 -40.24 27.57 -47.37
C ASN A 64 -39.28 26.49 -46.84
N TRP A 65 -39.04 25.47 -47.66
CA TRP A 65 -38.17 24.33 -47.32
C TRP A 65 -36.76 24.74 -46.86
N ARG A 66 -36.22 25.88 -47.34
CA ARG A 66 -34.89 26.36 -46.88
C ARG A 66 -34.91 26.82 -45.44
N LEU A 67 -35.99 27.46 -45.01
CA LEU A 67 -36.16 27.89 -43.63
C LEU A 67 -36.48 26.68 -42.73
N LYS A 68 -37.31 25.73 -43.20
CA LYS A 68 -37.55 24.44 -42.53
C LYS A 68 -36.22 23.71 -42.28
N MET A 69 -35.42 23.55 -43.32
CA MET A 69 -34.09 22.94 -43.27
C MET A 69 -33.15 23.64 -42.26
N ASN A 70 -33.18 24.98 -42.21
CA ASN A 70 -32.35 25.72 -41.24
C ASN A 70 -32.78 25.44 -39.80
N ASN A 71 -34.08 25.41 -39.52
CA ASN A 71 -34.59 25.03 -38.20
C ASN A 71 -34.18 23.60 -37.84
N LEU A 72 -34.41 22.64 -38.73
CA LEU A 72 -34.08 21.23 -38.50
C LEU A 72 -32.57 21.04 -38.25
N LYS A 73 -31.70 21.78 -38.95
CA LYS A 73 -30.25 21.77 -38.70
C LYS A 73 -29.89 22.23 -37.29
N LYS A 74 -30.52 23.32 -36.82
CA LYS A 74 -30.30 23.82 -35.46
C LYS A 74 -30.79 22.82 -34.41
N ILE A 75 -31.91 22.14 -34.68
CA ILE A 75 -32.47 21.11 -33.81
C ILE A 75 -31.54 19.92 -33.74
N LEU A 76 -31.17 19.35 -34.89
CA LEU A 76 -30.27 18.19 -34.93
C LEU A 76 -28.93 18.49 -34.27
N GLN A 77 -28.34 19.65 -34.54
CA GLN A 77 -27.08 20.05 -33.91
C GLN A 77 -27.19 20.09 -32.38
N MET A 78 -28.20 20.78 -31.83
CA MET A 78 -28.39 20.85 -30.37
C MET A 78 -28.67 19.49 -29.75
N MET A 79 -29.39 18.61 -30.44
CA MET A 79 -29.62 17.25 -29.97
C MET A 79 -28.33 16.44 -29.94
N VAL A 80 -27.51 16.52 -31.01
CA VAL A 80 -26.20 15.84 -31.05
C VAL A 80 -25.31 16.34 -29.91
N ASP A 81 -25.27 17.65 -29.68
CA ASP A 81 -24.51 18.24 -28.57
C ASP A 81 -25.05 17.75 -27.22
N TYR A 82 -26.37 17.68 -27.04
CA TYR A 82 -27.00 17.13 -25.84
C TYR A 82 -26.60 15.66 -25.57
N TYR A 83 -26.62 14.82 -26.61
CA TYR A 83 -26.20 13.43 -26.49
C TYR A 83 -24.74 13.29 -26.07
N ASN A 84 -23.84 14.06 -26.70
CA ASN A 84 -22.41 13.97 -26.44
C ASN A 84 -22.00 14.59 -25.11
N GLU A 85 -22.52 15.78 -24.78
CA GLU A 85 -22.06 16.58 -23.65
C GLU A 85 -22.87 16.32 -22.38
N ALA A 86 -24.21 16.31 -22.46
CA ALA A 86 -25.07 16.15 -21.30
C ALA A 86 -25.32 14.67 -20.96
N LEU A 87 -25.58 13.84 -21.97
CA LEU A 87 -25.86 12.41 -21.77
C LEU A 87 -24.61 11.52 -21.80
N ALA A 88 -23.45 12.08 -22.17
CA ALA A 88 -22.19 11.36 -22.34
C ALA A 88 -22.33 10.07 -23.18
N HIS A 89 -23.18 10.11 -24.21
CA HIS A 89 -23.53 8.97 -25.04
C HIS A 89 -23.20 9.24 -26.50
N ASP A 90 -22.27 8.45 -27.04
CA ASP A 90 -21.86 8.56 -28.42
C ASP A 90 -22.95 8.01 -29.36
N ILE A 91 -23.51 8.90 -30.18
CA ILE A 91 -24.50 8.58 -31.21
C ILE A 91 -23.87 8.48 -32.60
N SER A 92 -22.53 8.47 -32.74
CA SER A 92 -21.86 8.39 -34.04
C SER A 92 -22.18 7.11 -34.82
N SER A 93 -22.56 6.04 -34.11
CA SER A 93 -22.99 4.77 -34.70
C SER A 93 -24.45 4.78 -35.17
N PHE A 94 -25.25 5.76 -34.74
CA PHE A 94 -26.65 5.89 -35.13
C PHE A 94 -26.79 6.67 -36.45
N PRO A 95 -27.58 6.18 -37.43
CA PRO A 95 -27.74 6.85 -38.71
C PRO A 95 -28.53 8.17 -38.55
N LEU A 96 -27.82 9.29 -38.60
CA LEU A 96 -28.42 10.63 -38.55
C LEU A 96 -29.44 10.84 -39.69
N PRO A 97 -30.56 11.54 -39.43
CA PRO A 97 -31.60 11.78 -40.44
C PRO A 97 -31.12 12.73 -41.54
N ASP A 98 -31.48 12.44 -42.79
CA ASP A 98 -31.29 13.38 -43.91
C ASP A 98 -32.33 14.49 -43.85
N LEU A 99 -31.93 15.62 -43.26
CA LEU A 99 -32.78 16.79 -43.07
C LEU A 99 -33.25 17.41 -44.40
N THR A 100 -32.56 17.16 -45.51
CA THR A 100 -32.96 17.68 -46.83
C THR A 100 -34.24 17.00 -47.28
N LEU A 101 -34.32 15.68 -47.12
CA LEU A 101 -35.50 14.89 -47.45
C LEU A 101 -36.68 15.24 -46.54
N VAL A 102 -36.43 15.49 -45.24
CA VAL A 102 -37.48 15.95 -44.31
C VAL A 102 -38.02 17.32 -44.73
N ALA A 103 -37.15 18.28 -45.04
CA ALA A 103 -37.56 19.66 -45.32
C ALA A 103 -38.20 19.84 -46.70
N GLU A 104 -37.71 19.15 -47.73
CA GLU A 104 -38.15 19.34 -49.13
C GLU A 104 -39.26 18.37 -49.54
N ARG A 105 -39.24 17.14 -49.01
CA ARG A 105 -40.15 16.06 -49.45
C ARG A 105 -41.09 15.55 -48.38
N SER A 106 -41.03 16.11 -47.17
CA SER A 106 -41.78 15.62 -46.01
C SER A 106 -41.60 14.11 -45.82
N ASP A 107 -40.36 13.63 -45.99
CA ASP A 107 -40.07 12.20 -45.93
C ASP A 107 -40.33 11.63 -44.53
N SER A 108 -41.28 10.69 -44.46
CA SER A 108 -41.77 10.10 -43.21
C SER A 108 -40.71 9.26 -42.50
N VAL A 109 -39.83 8.59 -43.25
CA VAL A 109 -38.76 7.76 -42.70
C VAL A 109 -37.71 8.61 -42.01
N GLN A 110 -37.22 9.65 -42.69
CA GLN A 110 -36.22 10.55 -42.12
C GLN A 110 -36.79 11.37 -40.95
N LEU A 111 -38.08 11.74 -41.01
CA LEU A 111 -38.74 12.36 -39.86
C LEU A 111 -38.85 11.39 -38.68
N GLY A 112 -39.22 10.14 -38.93
CA GLY A 112 -39.26 9.09 -37.91
C GLY A 112 -37.93 8.96 -37.17
N ARG A 113 -36.80 8.94 -37.88
CA ARG A 113 -35.45 8.93 -37.28
C ARG A 113 -35.15 10.17 -36.45
N LEU A 114 -35.58 11.35 -36.91
CA LEU A 114 -35.44 12.59 -36.14
C LEU A 114 -36.24 12.53 -34.83
N LEU A 115 -37.50 12.08 -34.90
CA LEU A 115 -38.34 11.90 -33.71
C LEU A 115 -37.82 10.81 -32.77
N GLN A 116 -37.20 9.77 -33.32
CA GLN A 116 -36.55 8.72 -32.55
C GLN A 116 -35.42 9.32 -31.70
N LEU A 117 -34.56 10.18 -32.26
CA LEU A 117 -33.57 10.91 -31.45
C LEU A 117 -34.22 11.78 -30.37
N VAL A 118 -35.39 12.40 -30.62
CA VAL A 118 -36.09 13.19 -29.60
C VAL A 118 -36.59 12.31 -28.46
N LEU A 119 -37.16 11.15 -28.79
CA LEU A 119 -37.56 10.12 -27.84
C LEU A 119 -36.37 9.66 -26.99
N GLY A 120 -35.22 9.44 -27.63
CA GLY A 120 -33.99 9.08 -26.93
C GLY A 120 -33.51 10.16 -25.97
N CYS A 121 -33.65 11.44 -26.30
CA CYS A 121 -33.41 12.53 -25.34
C CYS A 121 -34.34 12.43 -24.13
N ALA A 122 -35.64 12.18 -24.34
CA ALA A 122 -36.65 12.08 -23.29
C ALA A 122 -36.44 10.90 -22.33
N VAL A 123 -36.02 9.74 -22.84
CA VAL A 123 -35.82 8.54 -21.99
C VAL A 123 -34.44 8.47 -21.32
N LYS A 124 -33.52 9.35 -21.71
CA LYS A 124 -32.17 9.45 -21.11
C LYS A 124 -31.96 10.70 -20.25
N CYS A 125 -32.86 11.69 -20.27
CA CYS A 125 -32.77 12.88 -19.43
C CYS A 125 -32.95 12.57 -17.94
N GLU A 126 -32.72 13.57 -17.08
CA GLU A 126 -32.87 13.46 -15.62
C GLU A 126 -34.30 13.06 -15.22
N HIS A 127 -35.31 13.66 -15.87
CA HIS A 127 -36.74 13.40 -15.65
C HIS A 127 -37.30 12.23 -16.48
N LYS A 128 -36.47 11.29 -16.92
CA LYS A 128 -36.87 10.16 -17.79
C LYS A 128 -38.06 9.34 -17.28
N GLN A 129 -38.26 9.26 -15.96
CA GLN A 129 -39.34 8.47 -15.38
C GLN A 129 -40.72 8.98 -15.78
N ASP A 130 -40.91 10.29 -15.87
CA ASP A 130 -42.19 10.89 -16.25
C ASP A 130 -42.54 10.58 -17.71
N TYR A 131 -41.53 10.64 -18.59
CA TYR A 131 -41.67 10.29 -20.00
C TYR A 131 -41.92 8.79 -20.20
N ILE A 132 -41.22 7.92 -19.47
CA ILE A 132 -41.46 6.46 -19.50
C ILE A 132 -42.87 6.15 -19.01
N GLN A 133 -43.33 6.77 -17.92
CA GLN A 133 -44.68 6.58 -17.41
C GLN A 133 -45.73 7.05 -18.43
N THR A 134 -45.49 8.18 -19.12
CA THR A 134 -46.36 8.66 -20.19
C THR A 134 -46.44 7.65 -21.34
N ILE A 135 -45.31 7.05 -21.76
CA ILE A 135 -45.27 5.99 -22.77
C ILE A 135 -46.13 4.80 -22.35
N MET A 136 -46.08 4.39 -21.08
CA MET A 136 -46.89 3.27 -20.54
C MET A 136 -48.40 3.53 -20.54
N THR A 137 -48.86 4.76 -20.77
CA THR A 137 -50.30 5.10 -20.91
C THR A 137 -50.80 5.06 -22.35
N LEU A 138 -49.91 4.91 -23.34
CA LEU A 138 -50.25 4.83 -24.75
C LEU A 138 -50.90 3.48 -25.11
N GLU A 139 -51.45 3.36 -26.32
CA GLU A 139 -51.95 2.09 -26.83
C GLU A 139 -50.82 1.06 -26.98
N GLU A 140 -51.10 -0.22 -26.71
CA GLU A 140 -50.09 -1.30 -26.70
C GLU A 140 -49.32 -1.40 -28.05
N SER A 141 -50.01 -1.19 -29.16
CA SER A 141 -49.41 -1.15 -30.51
C SER A 141 -48.34 -0.05 -30.61
N VAL A 142 -48.65 1.15 -30.11
CA VAL A 142 -47.74 2.30 -30.08
C VAL A 142 -46.59 2.07 -29.10
N GLN A 143 -46.88 1.52 -27.91
CA GLN A 143 -45.86 1.19 -26.93
C GLN A 143 -44.79 0.25 -27.49
N HIS A 144 -45.19 -0.77 -28.25
CA HIS A 144 -44.26 -1.73 -28.84
C HIS A 144 -43.33 -1.07 -29.87
N VAL A 145 -43.87 -0.19 -30.72
CA VAL A 145 -43.05 0.56 -31.69
C VAL A 145 -42.09 1.52 -30.98
N VAL A 146 -42.56 2.24 -29.97
CA VAL A 146 -41.73 3.15 -29.15
C VAL A 146 -40.62 2.39 -28.42
N MET A 147 -40.91 1.21 -27.87
CA MET A 147 -39.93 0.35 -27.22
C MET A 147 -38.85 -0.14 -28.20
N THR A 148 -39.26 -0.56 -29.39
CA THR A 148 -38.34 -0.95 -30.47
C THR A 148 -37.43 0.23 -30.85
N ALA A 149 -38.01 1.43 -31.00
CA ALA A 149 -37.26 2.63 -31.33
C ALA A 149 -36.22 3.01 -30.24
N ILE A 150 -36.55 2.81 -28.95
CA ILE A 150 -35.61 3.00 -27.84
C ILE A 150 -34.48 1.95 -27.88
N GLN A 151 -34.82 0.69 -28.17
CA GLN A 151 -33.84 -0.39 -28.27
C GLN A 151 -32.84 -0.16 -29.41
N GLU A 152 -33.30 0.34 -30.57
CA GLU A 152 -32.42 0.71 -31.69
C GLU A 152 -31.49 1.89 -31.37
N LEU A 153 -31.90 2.79 -30.46
CA LEU A 153 -31.06 3.89 -29.95
C LEU A 153 -30.09 3.47 -28.86
N MET A 154 -30.26 2.26 -28.32
CA MET A 154 -29.29 1.66 -27.42
C MET A 154 -28.38 0.76 -28.26
N PRO A 155 -27.07 0.72 -27.98
CA PRO A 155 -26.21 -0.26 -28.62
C PRO A 155 -26.82 -1.66 -28.39
N PRO A 156 -26.79 -2.54 -29.40
CA PRO A 156 -27.52 -3.79 -29.36
C PRO A 156 -27.02 -4.63 -28.18
N PHE A 157 -27.81 -4.66 -27.10
CA PHE A 157 -27.80 -5.80 -26.21
C PHE A 157 -28.49 -6.94 -26.94
N GLY A 158 -27.68 -7.65 -27.74
CA GLY A 158 -27.89 -9.03 -28.13
C GLY A 158 -29.07 -9.29 -29.07
N THR A 159 -28.85 -9.21 -30.38
CA THR A 159 -29.60 -10.09 -31.31
C THR A 159 -28.79 -10.54 -32.53
N GLU A 160 -27.65 -9.93 -32.87
CA GLU A 160 -26.72 -10.46 -33.89
C GLU A 160 -25.44 -11.12 -33.30
N LEU A 161 -25.25 -11.02 -31.98
CA LEU A 161 -24.02 -11.42 -31.30
C LEU A 161 -24.08 -12.80 -30.61
N SER A 162 -25.07 -13.67 -30.88
CA SER A 162 -25.20 -14.92 -30.09
C SER A 162 -23.95 -15.81 -30.09
N GLY A 163 -23.08 -15.73 -31.10
CA GLY A 163 -21.77 -16.39 -31.08
C GLY A 163 -20.64 -15.55 -30.50
N ASP A 164 -20.60 -14.24 -30.78
CA ASP A 164 -19.51 -13.35 -30.37
C ASP A 164 -19.64 -12.89 -28.90
N VAL A 165 -20.86 -12.65 -28.40
CA VAL A 165 -21.12 -12.40 -26.97
C VAL A 165 -20.90 -13.65 -26.14
N GLU A 166 -21.21 -14.85 -26.64
CA GLU A 166 -20.92 -16.08 -25.92
C GLU A 166 -19.40 -16.33 -25.83
N GLN A 167 -18.67 -15.97 -26.89
CA GLN A 167 -17.21 -16.06 -26.94
C GLN A 167 -16.52 -14.95 -26.13
N GLN A 168 -17.06 -13.72 -26.12
CA GLN A 168 -16.61 -12.63 -25.26
C GLN A 168 -16.96 -12.87 -23.79
N LEU A 169 -18.12 -13.47 -23.50
CA LEU A 169 -18.52 -13.88 -22.15
C LEU A 169 -17.61 -15.01 -21.66
N LYS A 170 -17.30 -15.99 -22.52
CA LYS A 170 -16.34 -17.04 -22.20
C LYS A 170 -14.95 -16.49 -21.96
N LYS A 171 -14.50 -15.55 -22.80
CA LYS A 171 -13.23 -14.84 -22.60
C LYS A 171 -13.22 -14.01 -21.32
N ALA A 172 -14.28 -13.27 -21.04
CA ALA A 172 -14.41 -12.50 -19.80
C ALA A 172 -14.47 -13.40 -18.55
N LEU A 173 -15.05 -14.61 -18.65
CA LEU A 173 -15.03 -15.61 -17.58
C LEU A 173 -13.65 -16.22 -17.39
N GLU A 174 -12.90 -16.47 -18.47
CA GLU A 174 -11.50 -16.90 -18.44
C GLU A 174 -10.61 -15.81 -17.83
N ASP A 175 -10.74 -14.56 -18.28
CA ASP A 175 -10.04 -13.39 -17.75
C ASP A 175 -10.40 -13.17 -16.26
N LEU A 176 -11.67 -13.34 -15.88
CA LEU A 176 -12.11 -13.22 -14.48
C LEU A 176 -11.60 -14.38 -13.62
N SER A 177 -11.49 -15.58 -14.19
CA SER A 177 -10.86 -16.72 -13.52
C SER A 177 -9.36 -16.48 -13.32
N GLU A 178 -8.67 -15.93 -14.31
CA GLU A 178 -7.24 -15.59 -14.23
C GLU A 178 -6.98 -14.48 -13.20
N VAL A 179 -7.81 -13.43 -13.21
CA VAL A 179 -7.75 -12.38 -12.17
C VAL A 179 -8.08 -12.96 -10.79
N SER A 180 -8.98 -13.94 -10.70
CA SER A 180 -9.29 -14.61 -9.43
C SER A 180 -8.11 -15.41 -8.90
N THR A 181 -7.40 -16.16 -9.76
CA THR A 181 -6.21 -16.92 -9.34
C THR A 181 -5.05 -16.00 -8.98
N GLU A 182 -4.85 -14.91 -9.71
CA GLU A 182 -3.86 -13.87 -9.36
C GLU A 182 -4.18 -13.21 -8.02
N LYS A 183 -5.46 -12.91 -7.76
CA LYS A 183 -5.92 -12.39 -6.47
C LYS A 183 -5.65 -13.36 -5.34
N GLU A 184 -5.92 -14.66 -5.53
CA GLU A 184 -5.63 -15.69 -4.54
C GLU A 184 -4.12 -15.83 -4.27
N ALA A 185 -3.29 -15.81 -5.31
CA ALA A 185 -1.83 -15.84 -5.18
C ALA A 185 -1.30 -14.60 -4.44
N LEU A 186 -1.85 -13.42 -4.73
CA LEU A 186 -1.50 -12.19 -4.03
C LEU A 186 -1.93 -12.23 -2.56
N ALA A 187 -3.13 -12.77 -2.27
CA ALA A 187 -3.61 -12.95 -0.90
C ALA A 187 -2.73 -13.92 -0.10
N GLN A 188 -2.28 -15.02 -0.71
CA GLN A 188 -1.31 -15.94 -0.09
C GLN A 188 0.01 -15.23 0.22
N ARG A 189 0.52 -14.43 -0.72
CA ARG A 189 1.76 -13.65 -0.50
C ARG A 189 1.61 -12.62 0.60
N CYS A 190 0.46 -11.95 0.70
CA CYS A 190 0.18 -11.05 1.82
C CYS A 190 0.18 -11.79 3.16
N GLN A 191 -0.47 -12.96 3.23
CA GLN A 191 -0.47 -13.78 4.44
C GLN A 191 0.94 -14.25 4.83
N GLU A 192 1.77 -14.62 3.86
CA GLU A 192 3.14 -15.03 4.09
C GLU A 192 4.01 -13.87 4.61
N LEU A 193 3.83 -12.67 4.06
CA LEU A 193 4.49 -11.45 4.55
C LEU A 193 4.02 -11.08 5.97
N ASP A 194 2.72 -11.19 6.27
CA ASP A 194 2.19 -10.94 7.61
C ASP A 194 2.79 -11.91 8.63
N MET A 195 2.95 -13.19 8.26
CA MET A 195 3.60 -14.19 9.12
C MET A 195 5.09 -13.87 9.34
N GLN A 196 5.81 -13.43 8.30
CA GLN A 196 7.21 -12.99 8.44
C GLN A 196 7.34 -11.77 9.34
N VAL A 197 6.43 -10.79 9.21
CA VAL A 197 6.39 -9.62 10.08
C VAL A 197 6.13 -10.03 11.53
N ALA A 198 5.22 -10.97 11.78
CA ALA A 198 4.94 -11.47 13.12
C ALA A 198 6.18 -12.14 13.76
N ILE A 199 6.88 -12.99 13.00
CA ILE A 199 8.12 -13.64 13.46
C ILE A 199 9.20 -12.60 13.78
N LEU A 200 9.43 -11.65 12.88
CA LEU A 200 10.43 -10.59 13.09
C LEU A 200 10.08 -9.69 14.29
N GLN A 201 8.79 -9.43 14.53
CA GLN A 201 8.34 -8.70 15.72
C GLN A 201 8.61 -9.48 17.00
N GLU A 202 8.40 -10.79 17.01
CA GLU A 202 8.70 -11.65 18.16
C GLU A 202 10.21 -11.71 18.46
N GLU A 203 11.04 -11.87 17.41
CA GLU A 203 12.50 -11.82 17.54
C GLU A 203 12.97 -10.46 18.06
N ARG A 204 12.45 -9.36 17.50
CA ARG A 204 12.76 -8.01 17.93
C ARG A 204 12.38 -7.79 19.40
N ASN A 205 11.24 -8.28 19.83
CA ASN A 205 10.81 -8.15 21.23
C ASN A 205 11.68 -9.01 22.17
N SER A 206 12.08 -10.20 21.73
CA SER A 206 12.99 -11.07 22.49
C SER A 206 14.37 -10.43 22.66
N LEU A 207 14.93 -9.86 21.58
CA LEU A 207 16.20 -9.15 21.61
C LEU A 207 16.13 -7.88 22.46
N LEU A 208 15.02 -7.14 22.43
CA LEU A 208 14.81 -5.99 23.32
C LEU A 208 14.82 -6.41 24.79
N ALA A 209 14.12 -7.50 25.14
CA ALA A 209 14.12 -8.02 26.51
C ALA A 209 15.53 -8.45 26.96
N GLU A 210 16.31 -9.09 26.08
CA GLU A 210 17.70 -9.44 26.37
C GLU A 210 18.57 -8.18 26.56
N ASN A 211 18.36 -7.16 25.72
CA ASN A 211 19.08 -5.90 25.81
C ASN A 211 18.80 -5.16 27.13
N ASP A 212 17.54 -5.16 27.58
CA ASP A 212 17.16 -4.57 28.87
C ASP A 212 17.87 -5.29 30.03
N VAL A 213 17.90 -6.63 30.02
CA VAL A 213 18.62 -7.42 31.03
C VAL A 213 20.12 -7.14 31.02
N LEU A 214 20.74 -7.05 29.83
CA LEU A 214 22.16 -6.73 29.71
C LEU A 214 22.46 -5.29 30.16
N THR A 215 21.57 -4.35 29.88
CA THR A 215 21.68 -2.96 30.32
C THR A 215 21.59 -2.88 31.84
N ASP A 216 20.63 -3.56 32.46
CA ASP A 216 20.51 -3.66 33.92
C ASP A 216 21.75 -4.29 34.56
N ARG A 217 22.29 -5.35 33.94
CA ARG A 217 23.52 -5.98 34.41
C ARG A 217 24.72 -5.04 34.31
N THR A 218 24.81 -4.24 33.25
CA THR A 218 25.87 -3.24 33.07
C THR A 218 25.74 -2.15 34.13
N ASN A 219 24.53 -1.62 34.33
CA ASN A 219 24.27 -0.62 35.38
C ASN A 219 24.60 -1.15 36.78
N GLN A 220 24.34 -2.44 37.06
CA GLN A 220 24.75 -3.06 38.31
C GLN A 220 26.27 -3.14 38.47
N LEU A 221 27.00 -3.44 37.39
CA LEU A 221 28.47 -3.45 37.40
C LEU A 221 29.04 -2.04 37.60
N ASP A 222 28.51 -1.04 36.89
CA ASP A 222 28.89 0.36 37.07
C ASP A 222 28.64 0.85 38.51
N SER A 223 27.65 0.28 39.21
CA SER A 223 27.40 0.58 40.62
C SER A 223 28.54 0.14 41.57
N PHE A 224 29.38 -0.82 41.17
CA PHE A 224 30.57 -1.21 41.94
C PHE A 224 31.67 -0.14 41.87
N ASP A 225 31.74 0.61 40.78
CA ASP A 225 32.71 1.69 40.58
C ASP A 225 32.28 3.01 41.25
N ASP A 226 31.00 3.18 41.62
CA ASP A 226 30.50 4.33 42.37
C ASP A 226 30.58 4.11 43.90
N PRO A 227 31.49 4.80 44.63
CA PRO A 227 31.64 4.67 46.08
C PRO A 227 30.46 5.23 46.88
N SER A 228 29.49 5.88 46.24
CA SER A 228 28.28 6.37 46.90
C SER A 228 27.26 5.24 47.18
N THR A 229 27.27 4.18 46.38
CA THR A 229 26.33 3.05 46.49
C THR A 229 26.75 2.04 47.56
N ALA A 230 25.79 1.23 48.06
CA ALA A 230 26.09 0.21 49.06
C ALA A 230 27.04 -0.88 48.53
N SER A 231 26.90 -1.24 47.24
CA SER A 231 27.76 -2.23 46.56
C SER A 231 29.16 -1.68 46.33
N GLY A 232 29.28 -0.45 45.84
CA GLY A 232 30.58 0.22 45.65
C GLY A 232 31.33 0.45 46.95
N LYS A 233 30.65 0.81 48.05
CA LYS A 233 31.27 0.87 49.39
C LYS A 233 31.85 -0.47 49.84
N LYS A 234 31.11 -1.55 49.63
CA LYS A 234 31.58 -2.91 49.96
C LYS A 234 32.77 -3.31 49.09
N HIS A 235 32.75 -2.95 47.81
CA HIS A 235 33.85 -3.20 46.89
C HIS A 235 35.11 -2.46 47.28
N SER A 236 35.01 -1.14 47.51
CA SER A 236 36.10 -0.30 47.97
C SER A 236 36.71 -0.81 49.29
N LEU A 237 35.87 -1.25 50.24
CA LEU A 237 36.36 -1.84 51.50
C LEU A 237 37.15 -3.13 51.27
N LEU A 238 36.65 -4.03 50.42
CA LEU A 238 37.34 -5.28 50.09
C LEU A 238 38.65 -5.01 49.34
N GLN A 239 38.66 -4.03 48.44
CA GLN A 239 39.86 -3.60 47.73
C GLN A 239 40.92 -3.07 48.71
N GLN A 240 40.52 -2.22 49.65
CA GLN A 240 41.43 -1.73 50.69
C GLN A 240 41.97 -2.86 51.58
N GLN A 241 41.14 -3.85 51.93
CA GLN A 241 41.59 -5.03 52.67
C GLN A 241 42.60 -5.86 51.87
N LEU A 242 42.38 -6.01 50.57
CA LEU A 242 43.30 -6.72 49.68
C LEU A 242 44.65 -6.03 49.58
N GLU A 243 44.66 -4.70 49.41
CA GLU A 243 45.87 -3.88 49.42
C GLU A 243 46.64 -3.99 50.74
N ALA A 244 45.94 -3.93 51.88
CA ALA A 244 46.56 -4.06 53.20
C ALA A 244 47.20 -5.45 53.41
N ILE A 245 46.53 -6.52 52.95
CA ILE A 245 47.09 -7.88 53.02
C ILE A 245 48.28 -8.02 52.08
N GLN A 246 48.24 -7.42 50.89
CA GLN A 246 49.36 -7.42 49.95
C GLN A 246 50.58 -6.70 50.54
N GLU A 247 50.39 -5.52 51.13
CA GLU A 247 51.47 -4.77 51.78
C GLU A 247 52.10 -5.56 52.94
N GLU A 248 51.29 -6.18 53.79
CA GLU A 248 51.79 -7.04 54.87
C GLU A 248 52.51 -8.27 54.33
N ASN A 249 52.06 -8.84 53.21
CA ASN A 249 52.75 -9.96 52.56
C ASN A 249 54.14 -9.55 52.07
N PHE A 250 54.26 -8.42 51.35
CA PHE A 250 55.55 -7.88 50.92
C PHE A 250 56.48 -7.59 52.10
N ARG A 251 55.93 -7.05 53.20
CA ARG A 251 56.69 -6.79 54.41
C ARG A 251 57.20 -8.08 55.06
N LEU A 252 56.36 -9.11 55.13
CA LEU A 252 56.75 -10.42 55.66
C LEU A 252 57.76 -11.13 54.77
N GLU A 253 57.65 -11.00 53.45
CA GLU A 253 58.64 -11.52 52.50
C GLU A 253 60.01 -10.86 52.70
N ALA A 254 60.05 -9.53 52.83
CA ALA A 254 61.30 -8.81 53.12
C ALA A 254 61.91 -9.23 54.46
N ALA A 255 61.11 -9.32 55.52
CA ALA A 255 61.58 -9.78 56.83
C ALA A 255 62.09 -11.23 56.78
N LYS A 256 61.42 -12.11 56.03
CA LYS A 256 61.87 -13.48 55.80
C LYS A 256 63.23 -13.53 55.11
N ASP A 257 63.47 -12.68 54.11
CA ASP A 257 64.77 -12.60 53.43
C ASP A 257 65.87 -12.07 54.35
N ASP A 258 65.59 -11.06 55.17
CA ASP A 258 66.53 -10.56 56.19
C ASP A 258 66.91 -11.66 57.20
N TYR A 259 65.92 -12.43 57.69
CA TYR A 259 66.18 -13.56 58.59
C TYR A 259 66.98 -14.67 57.89
N ARG A 260 66.71 -14.95 56.61
CA ARG A 260 67.48 -15.93 55.83
C ARG A 260 68.96 -15.53 55.74
N ILE A 261 69.25 -14.27 55.41
CA ILE A 261 70.63 -13.75 55.36
C ILE A 261 71.29 -13.84 56.74
N HIS A 262 70.56 -13.52 57.80
CA HIS A 262 71.08 -13.62 59.17
C HIS A 262 71.44 -15.06 59.56
N CYS A 263 70.61 -16.04 59.18
CA CYS A 263 70.91 -17.46 59.38
C CYS A 263 72.16 -17.89 58.62
N GLU A 264 72.30 -17.50 57.35
CA GLU A 264 73.48 -17.81 56.52
C GLU A 264 74.78 -17.25 57.15
N GLU A 265 74.74 -16.04 57.72
CA GLU A 265 75.88 -15.43 58.41
C GLU A 265 76.20 -16.17 59.73
N LEU A 266 75.19 -16.55 60.52
CA LEU A 266 75.39 -17.35 61.73
C LEU A 266 75.97 -18.74 61.42
N GLU A 267 75.52 -19.39 60.34
CA GLU A 267 76.08 -20.66 59.87
C GLU A 267 77.55 -20.51 59.49
N LYS A 268 77.92 -19.43 58.80
CA LYS A 268 79.32 -19.13 58.47
C LYS A 268 80.17 -18.93 59.73
N GLN A 269 79.68 -18.15 60.70
CA GLN A 269 80.37 -17.94 61.97
C GLN A 269 80.52 -19.25 62.75
N LEU A 270 79.50 -20.13 62.73
CA LEU A 270 79.57 -21.45 63.33
C LEU A 270 80.69 -22.28 62.71
N ILE A 271 80.80 -22.31 61.38
CA ILE A 271 81.85 -23.03 60.65
C ILE A 271 83.24 -22.46 61.01
N GLU A 272 83.38 -21.13 61.05
CA GLU A 272 84.65 -20.51 61.44
C GLU A 272 85.08 -20.86 62.88
N VAL A 273 84.14 -20.88 63.82
CA VAL A 273 84.41 -21.28 65.21
C VAL A 273 84.74 -22.76 65.30
N GLN A 274 84.05 -23.62 64.55
CA GLN A 274 84.35 -25.05 64.45
C GLN A 274 85.77 -25.27 63.92
N HIS A 275 86.16 -24.61 62.83
CA HIS A 275 87.50 -24.73 62.27
C HIS A 275 88.59 -24.29 63.26
N ARG A 276 88.40 -23.16 63.94
CA ARG A 276 89.32 -22.70 65.01
C ARG A 276 89.40 -23.71 66.16
N ASN A 277 88.29 -24.36 66.50
CA ASN A 277 88.28 -25.38 67.55
C ASN A 277 89.04 -26.64 67.11
N ASP A 278 88.88 -27.08 65.86
CA ASP A 278 89.63 -28.20 65.29
C ASP A 278 91.13 -27.91 65.23
N GLU A 279 91.53 -26.70 64.83
CA GLU A 279 92.93 -26.25 64.85
C GLU A 279 93.51 -26.27 66.27
N LEU A 280 92.79 -25.71 67.25
CA LEU A 280 93.21 -25.72 68.66
C LEU A 280 93.29 -27.14 69.23
N THR A 281 92.37 -28.02 68.83
CA THR A 281 92.38 -29.43 69.22
C THR A 281 93.59 -30.15 68.62
N GLY A 282 93.90 -29.93 67.33
CA GLY A 282 95.09 -30.47 66.68
C GLY A 282 96.39 -29.99 67.31
N LEU A 283 96.51 -28.70 67.64
CA LEU A 283 97.66 -28.16 68.37
C LEU A 283 97.80 -28.76 69.78
N ALA A 284 96.68 -29.02 70.46
CA ALA A 284 96.69 -29.69 71.76
C ALA A 284 97.15 -31.15 71.65
N GLU A 285 96.74 -31.86 70.60
CA GLU A 285 97.21 -33.23 70.30
C GLU A 285 98.70 -33.27 69.96
N GLU A 286 99.19 -32.35 69.11
CA GLU A 286 100.62 -32.23 68.78
C GLU A 286 101.46 -31.91 70.02
N SER A 287 101.00 -30.95 70.84
CA SER A 287 101.66 -30.62 72.11
C SER A 287 101.70 -31.83 73.05
N ARG A 288 100.68 -32.69 73.04
CA ARG A 288 100.64 -33.92 73.83
C ARG A 288 101.59 -34.98 73.27
N ALA A 289 101.63 -35.17 71.95
CA ALA A 289 102.54 -36.11 71.29
C ALA A 289 104.02 -35.73 71.51
N LEU A 290 104.38 -34.45 71.35
CA LEU A 290 105.73 -33.94 71.64
C LEU A 290 106.12 -34.16 73.11
N LYS A 291 105.16 -34.00 74.03
CA LYS A 291 105.37 -34.29 75.45
C LYS A 291 105.65 -35.77 75.67
N ASP A 292 104.89 -36.66 75.03
CA ASP A 292 105.09 -38.11 75.11
C ASP A 292 106.45 -38.53 74.50
N GLU A 293 106.89 -37.93 73.39
CA GLU A 293 108.21 -38.18 72.78
C GLU A 293 109.39 -37.73 73.68
N LEU A 294 109.25 -36.58 74.35
CA LEU A 294 110.21 -36.10 75.34
C LEU A 294 110.30 -37.06 76.54
N GLU A 295 109.17 -37.60 77.00
CA GLU A 295 109.13 -38.60 78.08
C GLU A 295 109.81 -39.94 77.64
N CYS A 296 109.58 -40.41 76.41
CA CYS A 296 110.28 -41.58 75.85
C CYS A 296 111.79 -41.35 75.65
N SER A 297 112.20 -40.19 75.15
CA SER A 297 113.63 -39.87 74.95
C SER A 297 114.36 -39.69 76.28
N GLY A 298 113.71 -39.07 77.27
CA GLY A 298 114.24 -38.95 78.63
C GLY A 298 114.47 -40.32 79.28
N THR A 299 113.52 -41.24 79.14
CA THR A 299 113.66 -42.61 79.65
C THR A 299 114.73 -43.43 78.90
N ALA A 300 114.86 -43.28 77.58
CA ALA A 300 115.91 -43.96 76.80
C ALA A 300 117.34 -43.49 77.15
N LEU A 301 117.52 -42.20 77.45
CA LEU A 301 118.80 -41.64 77.95
C LEU A 301 119.15 -42.12 79.37
N THR A 302 118.23 -42.76 80.08
CA THR A 302 118.47 -43.31 81.42
C THR A 302 118.90 -44.79 81.38
N VAL A 303 118.96 -45.42 80.19
CA VAL A 303 119.18 -46.87 79.99
C VAL A 303 120.50 -47.21 79.26
N TRP A 304 121.37 -46.23 78.97
CA TRP A 304 122.77 -46.44 78.55
C TRP A 304 123.73 -45.83 79.57
#